data_AF-A0A926XPP8-F1
#
_entry.id   AF-A0A926XPP8-F1
#
_cell.length_a   1.000
_cell.length_b   1.000
_cell.length_c   1.000
_cell.angle_alpha   90.00
_cell.angle_beta   90.00
_cell.angle_gamma   90.00
#
_symmetry.space_group_name_H-M   'P 1'
#
loop_
_entity.id
_entity.type
_entity.pdbx_description
1 polymer ?
#
loop_
_entity_poly.entity_id
_entity_poly.type
_entity_poly.pdbx_seq_one_letter_code
_entity_poly.pdbx_strand_id
1 'polypeptide(L)'
;MEKRTIAEAAIEVLKEAKQPMTAAEITQAILDKGLYTFNTKDPRAMVRGAIERRCAGVNRKNSVSQKDFTKLSDGKYQLETTK
;
A
#
# COMPACT_ATOMS: atom_id res chain seq x y z
N MET A 1 -14.80 14.92 -4.27
CA MET A 1 -13.45 14.89 -3.68
C MET A 1 -13.16 13.45 -3.30
N GLU A 2 -12.46 12.72 -4.16
CA GLU A 2 -12.19 11.30 -3.90
C GLU A 2 -11.23 11.19 -2.72
N LYS A 3 -11.68 10.51 -1.66
CA LYS A 3 -10.87 10.23 -0.47
C LYS A 3 -9.75 9.27 -0.88
N ARG A 4 -8.56 9.79 -1.20
CA ARG A 4 -7.36 8.96 -1.34
C ARG A 4 -7.12 8.22 -0.03
N THR A 5 -7.16 6.91 -0.08
CA THR A 5 -6.79 6.04 1.04
C THR A 5 -5.29 5.80 1.05
N ILE A 6 -4.74 5.38 2.20
CA ILE A 6 -3.33 5.00 2.34
C ILE A 6 -2.93 3.94 1.31
N ALA A 7 -3.86 3.03 0.98
CA ALA A 7 -3.64 2.03 -0.05
C ALA A 7 -3.49 2.66 -1.44
N GLU A 8 -4.35 3.61 -1.84
CA GLU A 8 -4.21 4.28 -3.13
C GLU A 8 -2.92 5.09 -3.23
N ALA A 9 -2.52 5.76 -2.14
CA ALA A 9 -1.23 6.44 -2.07
C ALA A 9 -0.06 5.44 -2.22
N ALA A 10 -0.17 4.25 -1.59
CA ALA A 10 0.81 3.18 -1.75
C ALA A 10 0.83 2.61 -3.19
N ILE A 11 -0.32 2.48 -3.85
CA ILE A 11 -0.41 2.09 -5.26
C ILE A 11 0.29 3.13 -6.13
N GLU A 12 0.02 4.42 -5.92
CA GLU A 12 0.64 5.50 -6.71
C GLU A 12 2.18 5.49 -6.57
N VAL A 13 2.68 5.34 -5.34
CA VAL A 13 4.13 5.18 -5.07
C VAL A 13 4.71 3.98 -5.81
N LEU A 14 4.12 2.79 -5.64
CA LEU A 14 4.65 1.56 -6.26
C LEU A 14 4.52 1.59 -7.79
N LYS A 15 3.47 2.23 -8.32
CA LYS A 15 3.22 2.37 -9.76
C LYS A 15 4.26 3.28 -10.41
N GLU A 16 4.64 4.36 -9.73
CA GLU A 16 5.67 5.27 -10.20
C GLU A 16 7.08 4.68 -10.02
N ALA A 17 7.34 4.06 -8.86
CA ALA A 17 8.62 3.41 -8.58
C ALA A 17 8.87 2.19 -9.48
N LYS A 18 7.80 1.50 -9.93
CA LYS A 18 7.84 0.23 -10.68
C LYS A 18 8.72 -0.83 -10.03
N GLN A 19 8.91 -0.75 -8.72
CA GLN A 19 9.80 -1.59 -7.94
C GLN A 19 9.12 -2.05 -6.67
N PRO A 20 9.43 -3.27 -6.19
CA PRO A 20 8.92 -3.76 -4.93
C PRO A 20 9.54 -3.01 -3.76
N MET A 21 8.70 -2.47 -2.87
CA MET A 21 9.11 -1.69 -1.71
C MET A 21 8.53 -2.25 -0.41
N THR A 22 9.27 -2.10 0.68
CA THR A 22 8.79 -2.44 2.02
C THR A 22 7.72 -1.45 2.48
N ALA A 23 6.90 -1.84 3.47
CA ALA A 23 5.91 -0.94 4.06
C ALA A 23 6.56 0.36 4.62
N ALA A 24 7.81 0.29 5.08
CA ALA A 24 8.55 1.46 5.57
C ALA A 24 8.87 2.43 4.41
N GLU A 25 9.43 1.91 3.32
CA GLU A 25 9.75 2.70 2.13
C GLU A 25 8.50 3.31 1.51
N ILE A 26 7.41 2.56 1.41
CA ILE A 26 6.12 3.06 0.93
C ILE A 26 5.62 4.18 1.83
N THR A 27 5.68 4.02 3.16
CA THR A 27 5.28 5.06 4.11
C THR A 27 6.08 6.34 3.89
N GLN A 28 7.39 6.21 3.72
CA GLN A 28 8.29 7.33 3.54
C GLN A 28 8.07 8.02 2.20
N ALA A 29 7.88 7.26 1.12
CA ALA A 29 7.56 7.81 -0.20
C ALA A 29 6.19 8.51 -0.25
N ILE A 30 5.19 8.00 0.49
CA ILE A 30 3.88 8.67 0.62
C ILE A 30 4.04 10.02 1.32
N LEU A 31 4.86 10.07 2.38
CA LEU A 31 5.16 11.30 3.12
C LEU A 31 5.96 12.29 2.27
N ASP A 32 7.02 11.81 1.61
CA ASP A 32 7.90 12.60 0.76
C ASP A 32 7.15 13.23 -0.41
N LYS A 33 6.25 12.47 -1.03
CA LYS A 33 5.38 12.96 -2.12
C LYS A 33 4.15 13.74 -1.64
N GLY A 34 3.92 13.81 -0.33
CA GLY A 34 2.72 14.45 0.23
C GLY A 34 1.40 13.81 -0.23
N LEU A 35 1.41 12.53 -0.62
CA LEU A 35 0.23 11.84 -1.15
C LEU A 35 -0.83 11.58 -0.08
N TYR A 36 -0.41 11.46 1.18
CA TYR A 36 -1.29 11.26 2.32
C TYR A 36 -0.65 11.79 3.60
N THR A 37 -1.42 12.55 4.38
CA THR A 37 -0.97 13.04 5.68
C THR A 37 -1.36 12.06 6.78
N PHE A 38 -0.37 11.50 7.45
CA PHE A 38 -0.60 10.65 8.61
C PHE A 38 -0.74 11.50 9.87
N ASN A 39 -1.94 11.52 10.45
CA ASN A 39 -2.18 12.17 11.75
C ASN A 39 -2.04 11.19 12.92
N THR A 40 -1.04 10.31 12.86
CA THR A 40 -0.80 9.24 13.84
C THR A 40 0.65 9.29 14.32
N LYS A 41 0.91 8.76 15.52
CA LYS A 41 2.27 8.59 16.07
C LYS A 41 3.08 7.56 15.29
N ASP A 42 2.42 6.57 14.67
CA ASP A 42 3.06 5.47 13.94
C ASP A 42 2.48 5.31 12.53
N PRO A 43 2.90 6.14 11.56
CA PRO A 43 2.45 6.05 10.16
C PRO A 43 2.79 4.69 9.54
N ARG A 44 3.94 4.12 9.89
CA ARG A 44 4.37 2.79 9.41
C ARG A 44 3.40 1.67 9.76
N ALA A 45 2.91 1.65 11.01
CA ALA A 45 1.95 0.63 11.46
C ALA A 45 0.61 0.78 10.75
N MET A 46 0.17 2.03 10.53
CA MET A 46 -1.03 2.35 9.75
C MET A 46 -0.92 1.91 8.28
N VAL A 47 0.18 2.23 7.61
CA VAL A 47 0.45 1.80 6.23
C VAL A 47 0.49 0.29 6.14
N ARG A 48 1.25 -0.36 7.03
CA ARG A 48 1.31 -1.82 7.09
C ARG A 48 -0.08 -2.45 7.26
N GLY A 49 -0.88 -1.97 8.21
CA GLY A 49 -2.24 -2.49 8.43
C GLY A 49 -3.18 -2.23 7.24
N ALA A 50 -3.05 -1.08 6.58
CA ALA A 50 -3.82 -0.75 5.38
C ALA A 50 -3.44 -1.64 4.18
N ILE A 51 -2.13 -1.86 3.97
CA ILE A 51 -1.61 -2.77 2.95
C ILE A 51 -2.02 -4.20 3.28
N GLU A 52 -1.80 -4.69 4.50
CA GLU A 52 -2.16 -6.06 4.90
C GLU A 52 -3.67 -6.34 4.75
N ARG A 53 -4.53 -5.34 5.00
CA ARG A 53 -5.99 -5.47 4.77
C ARG A 53 -6.35 -5.62 3.29
N ARG A 54 -5.55 -5.09 2.36
CA ARG A 54 -5.74 -5.16 0.90
C ARG A 54 -4.79 -6.13 0.18
N CYS A 55 -3.82 -6.69 0.90
CA CYS A 55 -2.89 -7.71 0.43
C CYS A 55 -3.66 -9.01 0.24
N ALA A 56 -3.36 -9.73 -0.86
CA ALA A 56 -4.00 -11.00 -1.19
C ALA A 56 -3.82 -12.03 -0.05
N GLY A 57 -4.86 -12.22 0.79
CA GLY A 57 -4.80 -13.13 1.93
C GLY A 57 -5.89 -12.93 3.00
N VAL A 58 -6.51 -11.76 3.09
CA VAL A 58 -7.63 -11.54 4.02
C VAL A 58 -8.94 -11.91 3.32
N ASN A 59 -9.36 -13.16 3.48
CA ASN A 59 -10.67 -13.64 3.03
C ASN A 59 -11.74 -13.17 4.02
N ARG A 60 -12.34 -12.01 3.78
CA ARG A 60 -13.70 -11.72 4.28
C ARG A 60 -14.61 -11.67 3.06
N LYS A 61 -15.85 -12.14 3.18
CA LYS A 61 -16.86 -12.24 2.09
C LYS A 61 -17.17 -10.92 1.32
N ASN A 62 -16.47 -9.82 1.64
CA ASN A 62 -16.49 -8.50 1.00
C ASN A 62 -15.09 -8.07 0.51
N SER A 63 -14.17 -8.99 0.27
CA SER A 63 -12.86 -8.66 -0.29
C SER A 63 -13.05 -8.08 -1.68
N VAL A 64 -12.64 -6.82 -1.85
CA VAL A 64 -12.61 -6.14 -3.14
C VAL A 64 -11.80 -7.04 -4.07
N SER A 65 -12.38 -7.47 -5.20
CA SER A 65 -11.78 -8.42 -6.14
C SER A 65 -10.46 -7.95 -6.79
N GLN A 66 -9.96 -6.77 -6.42
CA GLN A 66 -8.70 -6.19 -6.89
C GLN A 66 -7.58 -6.54 -5.90
N LYS A 67 -6.77 -7.53 -6.27
CA LYS A 67 -5.49 -7.81 -5.61
C LYS A 67 -4.50 -6.77 -6.12
N ASP A 68 -4.50 -5.58 -5.55
CA ASP A 68 -3.58 -4.53 -6.00
C ASP A 68 -2.14 -4.82 -5.53
N PHE A 69 -1.97 -5.53 -4.41
CA PHE A 69 -0.68 -5.75 -3.76
C PHE A 69 -0.34 -7.23 -3.61
N THR A 70 0.86 -7.59 -4.06
CA THR A 70 1.52 -8.87 -3.84
C THR A 70 2.66 -8.70 -2.84
N LYS A 71 2.65 -9.49 -1.77
CA LYS A 71 3.77 -9.55 -0.82
C LYS A 71 4.80 -10.57 -1.30
N LEU A 72 6.03 -10.12 -1.47
CA LEU A 72 7.19 -10.94 -1.81
C LEU A 72 7.76 -11.61 -0.56
N SER A 73 8.49 -12.71 -0.75
CA SER A 73 9.15 -13.49 0.30
C SER A 73 10.14 -12.66 1.14
N ASP A 74 10.69 -11.59 0.54
CA ASP A 74 11.64 -10.65 1.16
C ASP A 74 10.96 -9.59 2.05
N GLY A 75 9.65 -9.70 2.30
CA GLY A 75 8.89 -8.71 3.09
C GLY A 75 8.59 -7.40 2.35
N LYS A 76 8.88 -7.36 1.04
CA LYS A 76 8.53 -6.26 0.14
C LYS A 76 7.13 -6.45 -0.45
N TYR A 77 6.51 -5.36 -0.85
CA TYR A 77 5.21 -5.32 -1.50
C TYR A 77 5.39 -4.79 -2.92
N GLN A 78 4.74 -5.43 -3.87
CA GLN A 78 4.73 -5.06 -5.28
C GLN A 78 3.30 -4.91 -5.76
N LEU A 79 3.09 -4.04 -6.76
CA LEU A 79 1.82 -4.02 -7.46
C LEU A 79 1.68 -5.24 -8.38
N GLU A 80 0.52 -5.90 -8.30
CA GLU A 80 0.14 -6.91 -9.28
C GLU A 80 -0.33 -6.17 -10.54
N THR A 81 0.63 -5.78 -11.40
CA THR A 81 0.29 -5.25 -12.72
C THR A 81 -0.22 -6.40 -13.57
N THR A 82 -1.53 -6.62 -13.58
CA THR A 82 -2.20 -7.36 -14.64
C THR A 82 -1.92 -6.65 -15.96
N LYS A 83 -1.25 -7.39 -16.85
CA LYS A 83 -0.84 -6.95 -18.18
C LYS A 83 -2.02 -6.94 -19.14
#